data_AF-A0A7W0NMC5-F1
#
_entry.id   AF-A0A7W0NMC5-F1
#
_cell.length_a   1.000
_cell.length_b   1.000
_cell.length_c   1.000
_cell.angle_alpha   90.00
_cell.angle_beta   90.00
_cell.angle_gamma   90.00
#
_symmetry.space_group_name_H-M   'P 1'
#
loop_
_entity.id
_entity.type
_entity.pdbx_description
1 polymer ?
#
loop_
_entity_poly.entity_id
_entity_poly.type
_entity_poly.pdbx_seq_one_letter_code
_entity_poly.pdbx_strand_id
1 'polypeptide(L)'
;MSASKTIAVPVERLFDAFVDTRQRKRWLIHGGMSLRDAHPGSSARFDWENGSTRVNVSFIDKGRSKSTVAVAHERLADADEAETTKAMWKERLVELKSLLESRA
;
A
#
# COMPACT_ATOMS: atom_id res chain seq x y z
N MET A 1 1.21 -2.26 13.02
CA MET A 1 -0.24 -2.11 12.78
C MET A 1 -0.59 -2.55 11.35
N SER A 2 -1.87 -2.77 11.05
CA SER A 2 -2.31 -3.10 9.68
C SER A 2 -3.56 -2.34 9.23
N ALA A 3 -3.68 -2.15 7.92
CA ALA A 3 -4.84 -1.60 7.23
C ALA A 3 -5.08 -2.32 5.90
N SER A 4 -6.31 -2.41 5.44
CA SER A 4 -6.64 -3.09 4.17
C SER A 4 -7.74 -2.39 3.39
N LYS A 5 -7.76 -2.63 2.07
CA LYS A 5 -8.78 -2.08 1.16
C LYS A 5 -9.04 -3.02 0.00
N THR A 6 -10.31 -3.14 -0.40
CA THR A 6 -10.70 -3.82 -1.64
C THR A 6 -10.95 -2.79 -2.73
N ILE A 7 -10.38 -3.03 -3.91
CA ILE A 7 -10.35 -2.11 -5.05
C ILE A 7 -10.78 -2.89 -6.30
N ALA A 8 -11.63 -2.28 -7.12
CA ALA A 8 -12.20 -2.84 -8.34
C ALA A 8 -11.24 -2.75 -9.54
N VAL A 9 -10.04 -3.32 -9.37
CA VAL A 9 -9.04 -3.46 -10.43
C VAL A 9 -8.36 -4.85 -10.35
N PRO A 10 -7.80 -5.36 -11.46
CA PRO A 10 -6.93 -6.53 -11.44
C PRO A 10 -5.76 -6.36 -10.46
N VAL A 11 -5.24 -7.46 -9.93
CA VAL A 11 -4.19 -7.44 -8.92
C VAL A 11 -2.89 -6.84 -9.44
N GLU A 12 -2.59 -7.00 -10.73
CA GLU A 12 -1.40 -6.46 -11.39
C GLU A 12 -1.40 -4.93 -11.36
N ARG A 13 -2.55 -4.31 -11.68
CA ARG A 13 -2.72 -2.85 -11.62
C ARG A 13 -2.58 -2.32 -10.19
N LEU A 14 -3.10 -3.06 -9.21
CA LEU A 14 -2.96 -2.69 -7.80
C LEU A 14 -1.51 -2.83 -7.33
N PHE A 15 -0.82 -3.91 -7.72
CA PHE A 15 0.57 -4.15 -7.41
C PHE A 15 1.48 -3.05 -7.98
N ASP A 16 1.30 -2.71 -9.26
CA ASP A 16 2.07 -1.66 -9.95
C ASP A 16 1.93 -0.30 -9.25
N ALA A 17 0.73 0.02 -8.74
CA ALA A 17 0.50 1.26 -8.00
C ALA A 17 1.35 1.38 -6.71
N PHE A 18 1.86 0.26 -6.19
CA PHE A 18 2.82 0.25 -5.08
C PHE A 18 4.27 0.19 -5.55
N VAL A 19 4.63 -0.67 -6.50
CA VAL A 19 6.05 -0.89 -6.84
C VAL A 19 6.60 0.18 -7.79
N ASP A 20 5.78 0.67 -8.72
CA ASP A 20 6.17 1.76 -9.63
C ASP A 20 6.21 3.08 -8.85
N THR A 21 7.41 3.64 -8.73
CA THR A 21 7.64 4.88 -7.97
C THR A 21 6.88 6.08 -8.54
N ARG A 22 6.66 6.15 -9.86
CA ARG A 22 5.89 7.24 -10.47
C ARG A 22 4.41 7.12 -10.12
N GLN A 23 3.87 5.92 -10.14
CA GLN A 23 2.47 5.67 -9.77
C GLN A 23 2.25 5.85 -8.26
N ARG A 24 3.16 5.33 -7.44
CA ARG A 24 3.12 5.46 -5.98
C ARG A 24 3.05 6.92 -5.52
N LYS A 25 3.85 7.79 -6.11
CA LYS A 25 3.87 9.23 -5.79
C LYS A 25 2.57 9.97 -6.09
N ARG A 26 1.64 9.39 -6.87
CA ARG A 26 0.35 10.03 -7.20
C ARG A 26 -0.67 9.96 -6.06
N TRP A 27 -0.55 8.99 -5.16
CA TRP A 27 -1.51 8.78 -4.06
C TRP A 27 -0.83 8.81 -2.68
N LEU A 28 0.44 8.43 -2.61
CA LEU A 28 1.24 8.51 -1.39
C LEU A 28 1.99 9.85 -1.34
N ILE A 29 1.26 10.92 -1.02
CA ILE A 29 1.76 12.31 -1.04
C ILE A 29 2.65 12.62 0.18
N HIS A 30 2.46 11.90 1.28
CA HIS A 30 3.27 11.99 2.49
C HIS A 30 3.73 10.59 2.88
N GLY A 31 5.04 10.35 2.85
CA GLY A 31 5.64 9.04 3.08
C GLY A 31 6.55 8.57 1.94
N GLY A 32 7.85 8.41 2.23
CA GLY A 32 8.83 7.78 1.36
C GLY A 32 8.84 6.26 1.52
N MET A 33 8.73 5.52 0.40
CA MET A 33 8.99 4.08 0.39
C MET A 33 10.06 3.72 -0.62
N SER A 34 11.08 2.97 -0.19
CA SER A 34 12.08 2.33 -1.05
C SER A 34 11.88 0.81 -1.08
N LEU A 35 11.78 0.27 -2.29
CA LEU A 35 11.52 -1.15 -2.50
C LEU A 35 12.72 -2.00 -2.08
N ARG A 36 12.48 -3.04 -1.29
CA ARG A 36 13.48 -4.06 -0.95
C ARG A 36 13.33 -5.33 -1.77
N ASP A 37 12.09 -5.79 -1.88
CA ASP A 37 11.78 -7.10 -2.48
C ASP A 37 10.31 -7.09 -2.93
N ALA A 38 10.02 -7.80 -4.02
CA ALA A 38 8.66 -7.89 -4.56
C ALA A 38 8.43 -9.23 -5.24
N HIS A 39 7.26 -9.80 -4.96
CA HIS A 39 6.72 -10.96 -5.64
C HIS A 39 5.50 -10.50 -6.42
N PRO A 40 5.57 -10.41 -7.76
CA PRO A 40 4.51 -9.89 -8.61
C PRO A 40 3.13 -10.46 -8.25
N GLY A 41 2.15 -9.57 -8.09
CA GLY A 41 0.76 -9.92 -7.78
C GLY A 41 0.49 -10.48 -6.38
N SER A 42 1.50 -10.66 -5.52
CA SER A 42 1.31 -11.29 -4.20
C SER A 42 1.85 -10.46 -3.03
N SER A 43 3.06 -9.92 -3.11
CA SER A 43 3.62 -9.12 -2.01
C SER A 43 4.73 -8.16 -2.42
N ALA A 44 4.93 -7.11 -1.64
CA ALA A 44 6.07 -6.20 -1.77
C ALA A 44 6.53 -5.69 -0.39
N ARG A 45 7.83 -5.57 -0.19
CA ARG A 45 8.46 -5.13 1.06
C ARG A 45 9.23 -3.84 0.84
N PHE A 46 9.08 -2.89 1.75
CA PHE A 46 9.68 -1.58 1.66
C PHE A 46 10.37 -1.16 2.97
N ASP A 47 11.40 -0.33 2.83
CA ASP A 47 11.82 0.59 3.89
C ASP A 47 10.94 1.84 3.83
N TRP A 48 10.59 2.38 5.00
CA TRP A 48 9.85 3.63 5.14
C TRP A 48 10.80 4.76 5.56
N GLU A 49 10.74 5.89 4.84
CA GLU A 49 11.63 7.04 5.00
C GLU A 49 13.12 6.61 5.04
N ASN A 50 13.82 6.89 6.14
CA ASN A 50 15.23 6.55 6.36
C ASN A 50 15.45 5.08 6.76
N GLY A 51 14.42 4.23 6.73
CA GLY A 51 14.50 2.80 7.05
C GLY A 51 14.29 2.46 8.53
N SER A 52 13.88 3.42 9.36
CA SER A 52 13.57 3.17 10.79
C SER A 52 12.40 2.20 10.96
N THR A 53 11.40 2.29 10.07
CA THR A 53 10.21 1.44 10.06
C THR A 53 10.08 0.68 8.73
N ARG A 54 9.22 -0.35 8.71
CA ARG A 54 9.05 -1.22 7.54
C ARG A 54 7.61 -1.27 7.09
N VAL A 55 7.41 -1.40 5.78
CA VAL A 55 6.08 -1.62 5.20
C VAL A 55 6.08 -2.91 4.40
N ASN A 56 5.22 -3.84 4.83
CA ASN A 56 4.95 -5.09 4.12
C ASN A 56 3.56 -4.98 3.50
N VAL A 57 3.48 -5.16 2.19
CA VAL A 57 2.22 -5.08 1.43
C VAL A 57 1.92 -6.47 0.88
N SER A 58 0.71 -6.95 1.11
CA SER A 58 0.20 -8.18 0.51
C SER A 58 -1.01 -7.90 -0.36
N PHE A 59 -1.12 -8.68 -1.43
CA PHE A 59 -2.16 -8.55 -2.44
C PHE A 59 -2.91 -9.86 -2.57
N ILE A 60 -4.23 -9.77 -2.71
CA ILE A 60 -5.11 -10.91 -2.92
C ILE A 60 -5.89 -10.65 -4.19
N ASP A 61 -5.68 -11.48 -5.20
CA ASP A 61 -6.52 -11.52 -6.40
C ASP A 61 -7.93 -12.01 -6.01
N LYS A 62 -8.96 -11.28 -6.43
CA LYS A 62 -10.38 -11.64 -6.24
C LYS A 62 -11.10 -11.75 -7.58
N GLY A 63 -10.36 -11.95 -8.66
CA GLY A 63 -10.83 -12.11 -10.04
C GLY A 63 -10.46 -10.93 -10.93
N ARG A 64 -10.85 -11.05 -12.20
CA ARG A 64 -10.44 -10.17 -13.33
C ARG A 64 -10.61 -8.66 -13.13
N SER A 65 -11.44 -8.22 -12.18
CA SER A 65 -11.74 -6.80 -11.95
C SER A 65 -11.73 -6.41 -10.48
N LYS A 66 -11.15 -7.23 -9.59
CA LYS A 66 -11.21 -6.97 -8.15
C LYS A 66 -10.02 -7.57 -7.44
N SER A 67 -9.44 -6.81 -6.53
CA SER A 67 -8.33 -7.26 -5.68
C SER A 67 -8.41 -6.60 -4.30
N THR A 68 -7.70 -7.17 -3.33
CA THR A 68 -7.53 -6.59 -2.00
C THR A 68 -6.06 -6.37 -1.72
N VAL A 69 -5.74 -5.22 -1.14
CA VAL A 69 -4.41 -4.94 -0.56
C VAL A 69 -4.52 -4.90 0.96
N ALA A 70 -3.53 -5.48 1.64
CA ALA A 70 -3.29 -5.27 3.05
C ALA A 70 -1.88 -4.71 3.25
N VAL A 71 -1.78 -3.69 4.09
CA VAL A 71 -0.53 -3.02 4.46
C VAL A 71 -0.27 -3.29 5.93
N ALA A 72 0.89 -3.85 6.24
CA ALA A 72 1.42 -3.96 7.60
C ALA A 72 2.59 -2.97 7.74
N HIS A 73 2.45 -2.01 8.66
CA HIS A 73 3.53 -1.10 9.03
C HIS A 73 4.11 -1.56 10.37
N GLU A 74 5.37 -1.94 10.34
CA GLU A 74 6.09 -2.60 11.43
C GLU A 74 7.21 -1.72 11.98
N ARG A 75 7.67 -2.08 13.18
CA ARG A 75 8.72 -1.36 13.95
C ARG A 75 8.34 0.06 14.38
N LEU A 76 7.04 0.30 14.54
CA LEU A 76 6.53 1.51 15.18
C LEU A 76 6.92 1.49 16.66
N ALA A 77 7.22 2.66 17.22
CA ALA A 77 7.75 2.82 18.57
C ALA A 77 6.73 2.40 19.64
N ASP A 78 5.46 2.80 19.46
CA ASP A 78 4.40 2.58 20.44
C ASP A 78 3.00 2.48 19.81
N ALA A 79 1.98 2.37 20.68
CA ALA A 79 0.59 2.22 20.29
C ALA A 79 -0.04 3.51 19.72
N ASP A 80 0.41 4.68 20.17
CA ASP A 80 -0.13 5.97 19.71
C ASP A 80 0.37 6.27 18.29
N GLU A 81 1.64 5.98 18.01
CA GLU A 81 2.19 6.01 16.66
C GLU A 81 1.49 4.98 15.76
N ALA A 82 1.17 3.80 16.29
CA ALA A 82 0.45 2.77 15.56
C ALA A 82 -0.95 3.21 15.12
N GLU A 83 -1.72 3.87 15.99
CA GLU A 83 -3.06 4.37 15.63
C GLU A 83 -2.99 5.56 14.67
N THR A 84 -2.07 6.50 14.88
CA THR A 84 -1.86 7.62 13.95
C THR A 84 -1.49 7.12 12.55
N THR A 85 -0.53 6.20 12.47
CA THR A 85 -0.07 5.64 11.20
C THR A 85 -1.20 4.83 10.53
N LYS A 86 -2.03 4.14 11.30
CA LYS A 86 -3.19 3.38 10.78
C LYS A 86 -4.25 4.30 10.19
N ALA A 87 -4.52 5.44 10.81
CA ALA A 87 -5.41 6.46 10.26
C ALA A 87 -4.88 6.97 8.91
N MET A 88 -3.58 7.30 8.84
CA MET A 88 -2.93 7.70 7.60
C MET A 88 -3.07 6.62 6.51
N TRP A 89 -2.80 5.35 6.79
CA TRP A 89 -2.96 4.29 5.77
C TRP A 89 -4.40 4.15 5.30
N LYS A 90 -5.39 4.25 6.20
CA LYS A 90 -6.81 4.19 5.80
C LYS A 90 -7.16 5.29 4.81
N GLU A 91 -6.72 6.51 5.06
CA GLU A 91 -6.91 7.66 4.16
C GLU A 91 -6.20 7.42 2.82
N ARG A 92 -4.91 7.06 2.84
CA ARG A 92 -4.14 6.83 1.61
C ARG A 92 -4.68 5.69 0.76
N LEU A 93 -5.19 4.63 1.38
CA LEU A 93 -5.83 3.53 0.66
C LEU A 93 -7.20 3.90 0.08
N VAL A 94 -7.90 4.91 0.64
CA VAL A 94 -9.08 5.50 0.01
C VAL A 94 -8.68 6.27 -1.24
N GLU A 95 -7.65 7.12 -1.15
CA GLU A 95 -7.13 7.87 -2.31
C GLU A 95 -6.66 6.95 -3.42
N LEU A 96 -5.95 5.87 -3.07
CA LEU A 96 -5.54 4.84 -4.02
C LEU A 96 -6.75 4.21 -4.73
N LYS A 97 -7.80 3.85 -3.97
CA LYS A 97 -9.02 3.28 -4.55
C LYS A 97 -9.65 4.25 -5.55
N SER A 98 -9.86 5.50 -5.15
CA SER A 98 -10.44 6.54 -6.02
C SER A 98 -9.60 6.75 -7.28
N LEU A 99 -8.28 6.82 -7.14
CA LEU A 99 -7.35 7.00 -8.26
C LEU A 99 -7.39 5.84 -9.27
N LEU A 100 -7.47 4.60 -8.78
CA LEU A 100 -7.45 3.42 -9.63
C LEU A 100 -8.81 3.13 -10.26
N GLU A 101 -9.92 3.41 -9.58
CA GLU A 101 -11.28 3.16 -10.09
C GLU A 101 -11.81 4.27 -11.00
N SER A 102 -11.30 5.51 -10.88
CA SER A 102 -11.68 6.63 -11.76
C SER A 102 -11.13 6.55 -13.19
N ARG A 103 -10.24 5.59 -13.47
CA ARG A 103 -9.64 5.34 -14.79
C ARG A 103 -9.94 3.92 -15.28
N ALA A 104 -11.18 3.46 -15.09
CA ALA A 104 -11.68 2.21 -15.66
C ALA A 104 -12.56 2.52 -16.87
#